data_AF-A0A3N5F7Q0-F1
#
_entry.id   AF-A0A3N5F7Q0-F1
#
_cell.length_a   1.000
_cell.length_b   1.000
_cell.length_c   1.000
_cell.angle_alpha   90.00
_cell.angle_beta   90.00
_cell.angle_gamma   90.00
#
_symmetry.space_group_name_H-M   'P 1'
#
loop_
_entity.id
_entity.type
_entity.pdbx_description
1 polymer ?
#
loop_
_entity_poly.entity_id
_entity_poly.type
_entity_poly.pdbx_seq_one_letter_code
_entity_poly.pdbx_strand_id
1 'polypeptide(L)'
;MSVSAGLRFYAATLTHLSGDDITAALLEPSVVRIGSSASELAGTFGEAVRKTFLETGAYHDVLRYAQSLALRKLSVPLTIPAAKDGHLFPAHEMTFEAFAGELPGGGALGFIPALGLEAFVDKPEDLLRRLQEYVRLEFARTKRLTSVRKLLAAGWFESVEVKETVVPAPFYSLAELKELRLGRQRKFLPLVAESLTPARPRTFGLEEPLEQMIRAARGKYARSILLVGPSGVGKSALVEEFARTRAAHADLAPKAVWETTAARMIQKLIGPSGWQEPLDRLCLELRDDGGWLYVRSLADLFEVGQYSGNEVSMAAALRPALERGEVLLITECTEEEVSRLDVRAPGYTSLFTTIRMAPPDDPALDSIVRKRVEIARPDAVTEALRLQRRYSPYSGFPGKTVRFLESLVPGRTVI
;
A
#
# COMPACT_ATOMS: atom_id res chain seq x y z
N MET A 1 -20.52 1.29 18.38
CA MET A 1 -20.26 0.01 19.08
C MET A 1 -20.52 -1.08 18.06
N SER A 2 -19.46 -1.57 17.45
CA SER A 2 -19.52 -2.68 16.49
C SER A 2 -20.12 -3.92 17.16
N VAL A 3 -21.13 -4.52 16.54
CA VAL A 3 -21.61 -5.83 16.97
C VAL A 3 -20.65 -6.86 16.37
N SER A 4 -19.90 -7.54 17.24
CA SER A 4 -19.09 -8.69 16.82
C SER A 4 -20.03 -9.89 16.72
N ALA A 5 -20.41 -10.26 15.50
CA ALA A 5 -21.08 -11.52 15.23
C ALA A 5 -20.07 -12.46 14.60
N GLY A 6 -20.13 -13.74 14.96
CA GLY A 6 -19.30 -14.77 14.35
C GLY A 6 -19.93 -15.27 13.06
N LEU A 7 -19.20 -15.19 11.94
CA LEU A 7 -19.56 -15.91 10.73
C LEU A 7 -19.11 -17.36 10.84
N ARG A 8 -19.90 -18.28 10.33
CA ARG A 8 -19.62 -19.71 10.35
C ARG A 8 -19.00 -20.10 9.02
N PHE A 9 -17.76 -20.58 9.10
CA PHE A 9 -17.02 -21.10 7.97
C PHE A 9 -16.93 -22.61 8.10
N TYR A 10 -17.37 -23.32 7.06
CA TYR A 10 -17.34 -24.78 7.00
C TYR A 10 -16.28 -25.22 6.01
N ALA A 11 -15.24 -25.88 6.51
CA ALA A 11 -14.17 -26.44 5.70
C ALA A 11 -14.25 -27.96 5.69
N ALA A 12 -14.17 -28.57 4.51
CA ALA A 12 -13.97 -30.00 4.36
C ALA A 12 -12.49 -30.29 4.09
N THR A 13 -11.89 -31.14 4.90
CA THR A 13 -10.57 -31.73 4.66
C THR A 13 -10.77 -33.11 4.04
N LEU A 14 -10.25 -33.28 2.83
CA LEU A 14 -10.23 -34.55 2.10
C LEU A 14 -8.81 -35.10 2.13
N THR A 15 -8.63 -36.28 2.72
CA THR A 15 -7.34 -36.97 2.72
C THR A 15 -7.25 -37.84 1.47
N HIS A 16 -6.29 -37.53 0.60
CA HIS A 16 -6.00 -38.32 -0.60
C HIS A 16 -5.36 -39.67 -0.22
N LEU A 17 -5.47 -40.67 -1.09
CA LEU A 17 -4.87 -42.01 -0.88
C LEU A 17 -3.33 -42.02 -0.69
N SER A 18 -2.64 -40.92 -1.00
CA SER A 18 -1.20 -40.73 -0.74
C SER A 18 -0.89 -40.20 0.66
N GLY A 19 -1.92 -39.79 1.42
CA GLY A 19 -1.79 -39.10 2.71
C GLY A 19 -1.77 -37.57 2.63
N ASP A 20 -1.92 -36.98 1.44
CA ASP A 20 -1.98 -35.52 1.27
C ASP A 20 -3.39 -34.98 1.57
N ASP A 21 -3.47 -33.87 2.31
CA ASP A 21 -4.74 -33.22 2.64
C ASP A 21 -5.10 -32.08 1.67
N ILE A 22 -6.36 -32.09 1.22
CA ILE A 22 -6.98 -31.05 0.41
C ILE A 22 -8.12 -30.43 1.21
N THR A 23 -8.05 -29.12 1.43
CA THR A 23 -9.06 -28.37 2.20
C THR A 23 -9.90 -27.51 1.27
N ALA A 24 -11.22 -27.65 1.35
CA ALA A 24 -12.19 -26.92 0.53
C ALA A 24 -13.26 -26.21 1.39
N ALA A 25 -13.70 -25.03 0.96
CA ALA A 25 -14.83 -24.35 1.59
C ALA A 25 -16.17 -24.92 1.09
N LEU A 26 -17.07 -25.33 1.99
CA LEU A 26 -18.34 -25.95 1.58
C LEU A 26 -19.30 -24.98 0.86
N LEU A 27 -19.42 -23.76 1.38
CA LEU A 27 -20.30 -22.74 0.83
C LEU A 27 -19.72 -22.05 -0.41
N GLU A 28 -18.43 -22.24 -0.68
CA GLU A 28 -17.74 -21.71 -1.85
C GLU A 28 -16.87 -22.83 -2.47
N PRO A 29 -17.48 -23.80 -3.17
CA PRO A 29 -16.79 -25.00 -3.65
C PRO A 29 -15.60 -24.73 -4.59
N SER A 30 -15.48 -23.52 -5.15
CA SER A 30 -14.34 -23.09 -5.96
C SER A 30 -13.08 -22.77 -5.13
N VAL A 31 -13.20 -22.60 -3.82
CA VAL A 31 -12.09 -22.25 -2.93
C VAL A 31 -11.47 -23.53 -2.36
N VAL A 32 -10.33 -23.92 -2.90
CA VAL A 32 -9.58 -25.13 -2.52
C VAL A 32 -8.11 -24.80 -2.27
N ARG A 33 -7.52 -25.43 -1.24
CA ARG A 33 -6.09 -25.36 -0.91
C ARG A 33 -5.53 -26.75 -0.68
N ILE A 34 -4.27 -26.95 -1.06
CA ILE A 34 -3.53 -28.20 -0.84
C ILE A 34 -2.54 -27.94 0.29
N GLY A 35 -2.50 -28.82 1.30
CA GLY A 35 -1.57 -28.72 2.42
C GLY A 35 -1.84 -27.55 3.38
N SER A 36 -2.99 -26.87 3.28
CA SER A 36 -3.40 -25.83 4.23
C SER A 36 -4.45 -26.38 5.18
N SER A 37 -4.38 -25.96 6.44
CA SER A 37 -5.36 -26.36 7.45
C SER A 37 -6.70 -25.62 7.26
N ALA A 38 -7.79 -26.22 7.77
CA ALA A 38 -9.10 -25.57 7.84
C ALA A 38 -9.06 -24.19 8.53
N SER A 39 -8.20 -24.02 9.54
CA SER A 39 -8.07 -22.78 10.30
C SER A 39 -7.39 -21.67 9.49
N GLU A 40 -6.36 -22.00 8.70
CA GLU A 40 -5.70 -21.05 7.81
C GLU A 40 -6.67 -20.56 6.73
N LEU A 41 -7.43 -21.48 6.15
CA LEU A 41 -8.42 -21.14 5.15
C LEU A 41 -9.51 -20.22 5.74
N ALA A 42 -9.99 -20.52 6.95
CA ALA A 42 -10.94 -19.68 7.67
C ALA A 42 -10.41 -18.26 7.94
N GLY A 43 -9.13 -18.13 8.28
CA GLY A 43 -8.47 -16.84 8.48
C GLY A 43 -8.42 -16.00 7.19
N THR A 44 -8.00 -16.62 6.08
CA THR A 44 -7.98 -15.94 4.76
C THR A 44 -9.37 -15.54 4.29
N PHE A 45 -10.38 -16.37 4.56
CA PHE A 45 -11.77 -16.07 4.29
C PHE A 45 -12.26 -14.86 5.11
N GLY A 46 -11.98 -14.83 6.41
CA GLY A 46 -12.35 -13.70 7.28
C GLY A 46 -11.78 -12.37 6.82
N GLU A 47 -10.51 -12.36 6.41
CA GLU A 47 -9.85 -11.18 5.86
C GLU A 47 -10.53 -10.69 4.57
N ALA A 48 -10.84 -11.61 3.66
CA ALA A 48 -11.52 -11.30 2.40
C ALA A 48 -12.94 -10.76 2.65
N VAL A 49 -13.69 -11.38 3.56
CA VAL A 49 -15.05 -10.93 3.90
C VAL A 49 -15.03 -9.54 4.51
N ARG A 50 -14.07 -9.27 5.42
CA ARG A 50 -13.95 -7.96 6.06
C ARG A 50 -13.71 -6.85 5.03
N LYS A 51 -12.72 -7.03 4.15
CA LYS A 51 -12.34 -6.03 3.14
C LYS A 51 -13.40 -5.83 2.06
N THR A 52 -13.94 -6.92 1.53
CA THR A 52 -14.83 -6.87 0.36
C THR A 52 -16.26 -6.52 0.74
N PHE A 53 -16.76 -7.02 1.87
CA PHE A 53 -18.17 -6.87 2.23
C PHE A 53 -18.38 -6.02 3.48
N LEU A 54 -17.65 -6.26 4.58
CA LEU A 54 -17.95 -5.58 5.84
C LEU A 54 -17.59 -4.09 5.79
N GLU A 55 -16.40 -3.76 5.29
CA GLU A 55 -15.89 -2.38 5.18
C GLU A 55 -16.56 -1.59 4.03
N THR A 56 -17.16 -2.28 3.05
CA THR A 56 -17.90 -1.66 1.96
C THR A 56 -19.37 -1.43 2.31
N GLY A 57 -19.89 -2.16 3.31
CA GLY A 57 -21.29 -2.14 3.74
C GLY A 57 -22.19 -3.11 2.98
N ALA A 58 -21.63 -4.03 2.18
CA ALA A 58 -22.36 -5.06 1.45
C ALA A 58 -22.71 -6.25 2.36
N TYR A 59 -23.48 -6.00 3.43
CA TYR A 59 -23.78 -7.01 4.44
C TYR A 59 -24.68 -8.14 3.96
N HIS A 60 -25.51 -7.90 2.94
CA HIS A 60 -26.43 -8.91 2.41
C HIS A 60 -25.67 -10.16 1.92
N ASP A 61 -24.55 -9.97 1.24
CA ASP A 61 -23.74 -11.06 0.67
C ASP A 61 -23.08 -11.94 1.74
N VAL A 62 -22.98 -11.42 2.97
CA VAL A 62 -22.36 -12.08 4.12
C VAL A 62 -23.36 -12.94 4.89
N LEU A 63 -24.67 -12.70 4.73
CA LEU A 63 -25.72 -13.40 5.48
C LEU A 63 -25.73 -14.91 5.25
N ARG A 64 -25.28 -15.37 4.08
CA ARG A 64 -25.13 -16.80 3.77
C ARG A 64 -24.20 -17.52 4.75
N TYR A 65 -23.21 -16.81 5.29
CA TYR A 65 -22.24 -17.33 6.25
C TYR A 65 -22.65 -17.12 7.71
N ALA A 66 -23.73 -16.37 7.97
CA ALA A 66 -24.24 -16.17 9.33
C ALA A 66 -25.07 -17.37 9.84
N GLN A 67 -25.47 -18.26 8.94
CA GLN A 67 -26.38 -19.36 9.25
C GLN A 67 -25.63 -20.55 9.87
N SER A 68 -26.20 -21.09 10.95
CA SER A 68 -25.74 -22.33 11.56
C SER A 68 -26.31 -23.52 10.81
N LEU A 69 -25.46 -24.22 10.08
CA LEU A 69 -25.77 -25.51 9.48
C LEU A 69 -25.34 -26.59 10.45
N ALA A 70 -26.29 -27.23 11.14
CA ALA A 70 -26.03 -28.43 11.93
C ALA A 70 -25.77 -29.61 10.98
N LEU A 71 -24.56 -29.65 10.43
CA LEU A 71 -24.21 -30.58 9.34
C LEU A 71 -24.27 -32.03 9.83
N ARG A 72 -25.14 -32.82 9.21
CA ARG A 72 -25.19 -34.28 9.36
C ARG A 72 -24.49 -34.96 8.19
N LYS A 73 -23.70 -36.00 8.48
CA LYS A 73 -23.10 -36.86 7.46
C LYS A 73 -24.19 -37.74 6.84
N LEU A 74 -24.14 -37.89 5.51
CA LEU A 74 -25.06 -38.69 4.72
C LEU A 74 -24.30 -39.42 3.61
N SER A 75 -24.78 -40.60 3.22
CA SER A 75 -24.24 -41.37 2.11
C SER A 75 -25.11 -41.19 0.88
N VAL A 76 -24.48 -40.88 -0.26
CA VAL A 76 -25.15 -40.74 -1.56
C VAL A 76 -24.77 -41.93 -2.44
N PRO A 77 -25.56 -43.03 -2.42
CA PRO A 77 -25.33 -44.15 -3.32
C PRO A 77 -25.72 -43.76 -4.74
N LEU A 78 -24.95 -44.22 -5.72
CA LEU A 78 -25.16 -44.00 -7.13
C LEU A 78 -24.91 -45.30 -7.89
N THR A 79 -25.96 -45.79 -8.54
CA THR A 79 -25.85 -46.91 -9.48
C THR A 79 -25.33 -46.39 -10.82
N ILE A 80 -24.21 -46.93 -11.27
CA ILE A 80 -23.59 -46.62 -12.55
C ILE A 80 -23.90 -47.76 -13.52
N PRO A 81 -24.61 -47.49 -14.63
CA PRO A 81 -24.91 -48.51 -15.62
C PRO A 81 -23.62 -48.98 -16.32
N ALA A 82 -23.65 -50.19 -16.87
CA ALA A 82 -22.54 -50.71 -17.67
C ALA A 82 -22.21 -49.77 -18.84
N ALA A 83 -20.95 -49.74 -19.24
CA ALA A 83 -20.51 -48.94 -20.37
C ALA A 83 -21.31 -49.31 -21.64
N LYS A 84 -21.71 -48.29 -22.43
CA LYS A 84 -22.48 -48.50 -23.66
C LYS A 84 -21.78 -49.41 -24.67
N ASP A 85 -20.45 -49.39 -24.67
CA ASP A 85 -19.61 -50.20 -25.55
C ASP A 85 -19.29 -51.60 -24.95
N GLY A 86 -19.93 -51.97 -23.83
CA GLY A 86 -19.89 -53.31 -23.22
C GLY A 86 -18.56 -53.75 -22.58
N HIS A 87 -17.43 -53.12 -22.92
CA HIS A 87 -16.09 -53.60 -22.57
C HIS A 87 -15.30 -52.71 -21.60
N LEU A 88 -15.73 -51.47 -21.35
CA LEU A 88 -14.95 -50.52 -20.53
C LEU A 88 -15.08 -50.79 -19.03
N PHE A 89 -16.30 -50.98 -18.53
CA PHE A 89 -16.58 -51.32 -17.12
C PHE A 89 -17.97 -51.94 -16.97
N PRO A 90 -18.17 -52.88 -16.02
CA PRO A 90 -19.48 -53.43 -15.69
C PRO A 90 -20.34 -52.41 -14.90
N ALA A 91 -21.63 -52.70 -14.78
CA ALA A 91 -22.49 -51.94 -13.88
C ALA A 91 -21.97 -52.08 -12.44
N HIS A 92 -21.89 -50.97 -11.71
CA HIS A 92 -21.43 -50.99 -10.32
C HIS A 92 -22.04 -49.85 -9.50
N GLU A 93 -21.95 -49.96 -8.19
CA GLU A 93 -22.41 -48.92 -7.27
C GLU A 93 -21.22 -48.12 -6.73
N MET A 94 -21.37 -46.79 -6.71
CA MET A 94 -20.48 -45.86 -6.02
C MET A 94 -21.24 -45.18 -4.90
N THR A 95 -20.55 -44.91 -3.79
CA THR A 95 -21.12 -44.12 -2.70
C THR A 95 -20.24 -42.91 -2.45
N PHE A 96 -20.87 -41.74 -2.35
CA PHE A 96 -20.18 -40.50 -1.99
C PHE A 96 -20.57 -40.08 -0.58
N GLU A 97 -19.58 -39.62 0.18
CA GLU A 97 -19.84 -38.95 1.45
C GLU A 97 -20.36 -37.54 1.18
N ALA A 98 -21.48 -37.21 1.80
CA ALA A 98 -22.13 -35.92 1.72
C ALA A 98 -22.40 -35.37 3.12
N PHE A 99 -22.61 -34.06 3.18
CA PHE A 99 -22.97 -33.34 4.40
C PHE A 99 -24.22 -32.53 4.13
N ALA A 100 -25.21 -32.61 5.02
CA ALA A 100 -26.49 -31.92 4.87
C ALA A 100 -26.76 -31.02 6.06
N GLY A 101 -27.22 -29.79 5.82
CA GLY A 101 -27.65 -28.86 6.85
C GLY A 101 -29.04 -28.32 6.53
N GLU A 102 -29.93 -28.35 7.52
CA GLU A 102 -31.26 -27.75 7.39
C GLU A 102 -31.20 -26.24 7.63
N LEU A 103 -31.95 -25.50 6.82
CA LEU A 103 -32.02 -24.04 6.88
C LEU A 103 -33.20 -23.62 7.75
N PRO A 104 -33.12 -22.48 8.47
CA PRO A 104 -34.21 -22.01 9.32
C PRO A 104 -35.55 -21.80 8.59
N GLY A 105 -35.52 -21.58 7.26
CA GLY A 105 -36.70 -21.39 6.41
C GLY A 105 -37.37 -22.68 5.92
N GLY A 106 -36.94 -23.86 6.37
CA GLY A 106 -37.57 -25.15 6.05
C GLY A 106 -36.93 -25.95 4.90
N GLY A 107 -35.97 -25.37 4.17
CA GLY A 107 -35.18 -26.06 3.13
C GLY A 107 -33.91 -26.75 3.67
N ALA A 108 -33.14 -27.39 2.79
CA ALA A 108 -31.87 -28.01 3.14
C ALA A 108 -30.78 -27.76 2.08
N LEU A 109 -29.54 -27.60 2.55
CA LEU A 109 -28.33 -27.62 1.74
C LEU A 109 -27.63 -28.97 1.88
N GLY A 110 -27.10 -29.46 0.77
CA GLY A 110 -26.27 -30.66 0.73
C GLY A 110 -24.99 -30.42 -0.04
N PHE A 111 -23.89 -30.98 0.48
CA PHE A 111 -22.55 -30.81 -0.08
C PHE A 111 -21.93 -32.18 -0.34
N ILE A 112 -21.30 -32.35 -1.50
CA ILE A 112 -20.40 -33.49 -1.79
C ILE A 112 -19.01 -32.91 -2.03
N PRO A 113 -18.17 -32.81 -0.98
CA PRO A 113 -16.88 -32.12 -1.06
C PRO A 113 -15.94 -32.71 -2.11
N ALA A 114 -15.95 -34.04 -2.25
CA ALA A 114 -15.09 -34.78 -3.19
C ALA A 114 -15.31 -34.42 -4.66
N LEU A 115 -16.52 -33.94 -4.99
CA LEU A 115 -16.90 -33.51 -6.33
C LEU A 115 -17.08 -31.99 -6.43
N GLY A 116 -16.90 -31.25 -5.32
CA GLY A 116 -17.16 -29.82 -5.24
C GLY A 116 -18.61 -29.46 -5.56
N LEU A 117 -19.58 -30.31 -5.19
CA LEU A 117 -20.99 -30.11 -5.49
C LEU A 117 -21.75 -29.55 -4.29
N GLU A 118 -22.64 -28.61 -4.58
CA GLU A 118 -23.62 -28.05 -3.65
C GLU A 118 -25.02 -28.17 -4.25
N ALA A 119 -25.99 -28.57 -3.44
CA ALA A 119 -27.40 -28.64 -3.81
C ALA A 119 -28.29 -27.99 -2.74
N PHE A 120 -29.31 -27.27 -3.19
CA PHE A 120 -30.38 -26.72 -2.37
C PHE A 120 -31.70 -27.41 -2.72
N VAL A 121 -32.52 -27.67 -1.71
CA VAL A 121 -33.90 -28.13 -1.85
C VAL A 121 -34.83 -27.42 -0.87
N ASP A 122 -36.06 -27.16 -1.29
CA ASP A 122 -37.09 -26.56 -0.43
C ASP A 122 -37.61 -27.55 0.64
N LYS A 123 -37.55 -28.86 0.35
CA LYS A 123 -37.95 -29.92 1.27
C LYS A 123 -36.76 -30.85 1.56
N PRO A 124 -36.34 -31.05 2.82
CA PRO A 124 -35.17 -31.85 3.16
C PRO A 124 -35.22 -33.31 2.65
N GLU A 125 -36.42 -33.86 2.49
CA GLU A 125 -36.65 -35.21 1.96
C GLU A 125 -36.18 -35.40 0.50
N ASP A 126 -36.18 -34.33 -0.31
CA ASP A 126 -35.77 -34.36 -1.71
C ASP A 126 -34.24 -34.29 -1.89
N LEU A 127 -33.49 -33.99 -0.83
CA LEU A 127 -32.06 -33.66 -0.91
C LEU A 127 -31.24 -34.82 -1.48
N LEU A 128 -31.48 -36.05 -1.03
CA LEU A 128 -30.73 -37.23 -1.49
C LEU A 128 -30.90 -37.43 -3.01
N ARG A 129 -32.15 -37.35 -3.51
CA ARG A 129 -32.44 -37.47 -4.94
C ARG A 129 -31.74 -36.37 -5.73
N ARG A 130 -31.79 -35.13 -5.23
CA ARG A 130 -31.16 -33.97 -5.88
C ARG A 130 -29.64 -34.11 -5.96
N LEU A 131 -29.00 -34.58 -4.89
CA LEU A 131 -27.56 -34.86 -4.87
C LEU A 131 -27.18 -35.93 -5.89
N GLN A 132 -27.93 -37.04 -5.97
CA GLN A 132 -27.70 -38.09 -6.98
C GLN A 132 -27.81 -37.55 -8.42
N GLU A 133 -28.81 -36.70 -8.70
CA GLU A 133 -28.95 -36.03 -9.99
C GLU A 133 -27.74 -35.16 -10.32
N TYR A 134 -27.25 -34.37 -9.35
CA TYR A 134 -26.10 -33.48 -9.54
C TYR A 134 -24.80 -34.26 -9.79
N VAL A 135 -24.60 -35.40 -9.13
CA VAL A 135 -23.46 -36.29 -9.42
C VAL A 135 -23.55 -36.80 -10.87
N ARG A 136 -24.73 -37.24 -11.33
CA ARG A 136 -24.91 -37.70 -12.71
C ARG A 136 -24.62 -36.59 -13.72
N LEU A 137 -25.07 -35.36 -13.45
CA LEU A 137 -24.80 -34.19 -14.29
C LEU A 137 -23.30 -33.85 -14.31
N GLU A 138 -22.61 -33.91 -13.18
CA GLU A 138 -21.16 -33.71 -13.12
C GLU A 138 -20.42 -34.75 -13.96
N PHE A 139 -20.79 -36.02 -13.82
CA PHE A 139 -20.18 -37.15 -14.55
C PHE A 139 -20.35 -37.01 -16.06
N ALA A 140 -21.53 -36.55 -16.49
CA ALA A 140 -21.81 -36.23 -17.89
C ALA A 140 -20.95 -35.06 -18.37
N ARG A 141 -20.90 -33.96 -17.60
CA ARG A 141 -20.15 -32.74 -17.92
C ARG A 141 -18.65 -33.00 -18.07
N THR A 142 -18.06 -33.81 -17.20
CA THR A 142 -16.63 -34.13 -17.21
C THR A 142 -16.29 -35.38 -18.03
N LYS A 143 -17.31 -36.00 -18.66
CA LYS A 143 -17.18 -37.23 -19.46
C LYS A 143 -16.50 -38.36 -18.67
N ARG A 144 -16.85 -38.52 -17.39
CA ARG A 144 -16.25 -39.55 -16.51
C ARG A 144 -16.55 -40.97 -16.98
N LEU A 145 -17.74 -41.19 -17.53
CA LEU A 145 -18.19 -42.51 -18.01
C LEU A 145 -17.51 -42.97 -19.32
N THR A 146 -16.66 -42.15 -19.94
CA THR A 146 -15.92 -42.56 -21.15
C THR A 146 -14.55 -43.15 -20.85
N SER A 147 -14.14 -43.23 -19.58
CA SER A 147 -12.82 -43.71 -19.18
C SER A 147 -12.84 -44.27 -17.76
N VAL A 148 -12.38 -45.51 -17.60
CA VAL A 148 -12.24 -46.16 -16.28
C VAL A 148 -11.37 -45.31 -15.35
N ARG A 149 -10.29 -44.72 -15.86
CA ARG A 149 -9.41 -43.84 -15.07
C ARG A 149 -10.14 -42.63 -14.50
N LYS A 150 -10.98 -41.97 -15.32
CA LYS A 150 -11.74 -40.78 -14.88
C LYS A 150 -12.86 -41.13 -13.91
N LEU A 151 -13.44 -42.32 -14.07
CA LEU A 151 -14.45 -42.86 -13.19
C LEU A 151 -13.85 -43.17 -11.80
N LEU A 152 -12.74 -43.90 -11.75
CA LEU A 152 -12.02 -44.20 -10.51
C LEU A 152 -11.51 -42.93 -9.81
N ALA A 153 -11.07 -41.93 -10.58
CA ALA A 153 -10.67 -40.63 -10.05
C ALA A 153 -11.81 -39.82 -9.43
N ALA A 154 -13.06 -40.30 -9.40
CA ALA A 154 -14.13 -39.69 -8.61
C ALA A 154 -14.10 -40.12 -7.13
N GLY A 155 -13.50 -41.28 -6.82
CA GLY A 155 -13.29 -41.80 -5.46
C GLY A 155 -11.83 -41.66 -5.03
N TRP A 156 -11.25 -40.49 -5.23
CA TRP A 156 -9.81 -40.22 -5.05
C TRP A 156 -9.38 -40.02 -3.58
N PHE A 157 -10.32 -40.04 -2.64
CA PHE A 157 -10.12 -39.72 -1.23
C PHE A 157 -10.39 -40.94 -0.35
N GLU A 158 -9.73 -41.01 0.80
CA GLU A 158 -9.93 -42.05 1.82
C GLU A 158 -11.02 -41.64 2.83
N SER A 159 -10.99 -40.39 3.28
CA SER A 159 -11.93 -39.85 4.27
C SER A 159 -12.25 -38.39 3.98
N VAL A 160 -13.40 -37.93 4.52
CA VAL A 160 -13.77 -36.51 4.52
C VAL A 160 -14.16 -36.10 5.93
N GLU A 161 -13.49 -35.08 6.44
CA GLU A 161 -13.81 -34.45 7.72
C GLU A 161 -14.27 -33.02 7.50
N VAL A 162 -15.35 -32.60 8.16
CA VAL A 162 -15.84 -31.23 8.09
C VAL A 162 -15.66 -30.56 9.43
N LYS A 163 -15.02 -29.39 9.42
CA LYS A 163 -14.81 -28.54 10.58
C LYS A 163 -15.54 -27.22 10.42
N GLU A 164 -16.34 -26.89 11.42
CA GLU A 164 -16.89 -25.54 11.58
C GLU A 164 -15.88 -24.66 12.31
N THR A 165 -15.66 -23.46 11.79
CA THR A 165 -14.84 -22.42 12.42
C THR A 165 -15.64 -21.13 12.48
N VAL A 166 -15.70 -20.52 13.67
CA VAL A 166 -16.32 -19.22 13.85
C VAL A 166 -15.28 -18.14 13.55
N VAL A 167 -15.54 -17.35 12.52
CA VAL A 167 -14.69 -16.26 12.05
C VAL A 167 -15.26 -14.94 12.61
N PRO A 168 -14.49 -14.16 13.38
CA PRO A 168 -14.95 -12.87 13.89
C PRO A 168 -15.27 -11.91 12.73
N ALA A 169 -16.50 -11.38 12.72
CA ALA A 169 -16.94 -10.39 11.75
C ALA A 169 -17.44 -9.13 12.46
N PRO A 170 -16.67 -8.01 12.43
CA PRO A 170 -17.13 -6.75 12.97
C PRO A 170 -18.16 -6.15 12.00
N PHE A 171 -19.43 -6.10 12.41
CA PHE A 171 -20.44 -5.35 11.68
C PHE A 171 -20.37 -3.88 12.09
N TYR A 172 -20.21 -3.00 11.10
CA TYR A 172 -20.05 -1.57 11.32
C TYR A 172 -21.41 -0.86 11.19
N SER A 173 -21.63 0.13 12.04
CA SER A 173 -22.74 1.08 11.88
C SER A 173 -22.51 2.00 10.68
N LEU A 174 -23.57 2.68 10.21
CA LEU A 174 -23.44 3.67 9.13
C LEU A 174 -22.47 4.81 9.48
N ALA A 175 -22.37 5.19 10.76
CA ALA A 175 -21.41 6.19 11.23
C ALA A 175 -19.97 5.67 11.15
N GLU A 176 -19.71 4.45 11.63
CA GLU A 176 -18.40 3.79 11.57
C GLU A 176 -17.97 3.53 10.11
N LEU A 177 -18.89 3.13 9.22
CA LEU A 177 -18.64 3.03 7.78
C LEU A 177 -18.30 4.38 7.15
N LYS A 178 -18.99 5.45 7.59
CA LYS A 178 -18.70 6.81 7.12
C LYS A 178 -17.31 7.24 7.57
N GLU A 179 -16.90 6.93 8.80
CA GLU A 179 -15.53 7.19 9.29
C GLU A 179 -14.48 6.37 8.55
N LEU A 180 -14.72 5.09 8.28
CA LEU A 180 -13.84 4.25 7.47
C LEU A 180 -13.69 4.80 6.04
N ARG A 181 -14.80 5.22 5.43
CA ARG A 181 -14.80 5.86 4.11
C ARG A 181 -14.13 7.22 4.13
N LEU A 182 -14.39 8.05 5.14
CA LEU A 182 -13.75 9.36 5.32
C LEU A 182 -12.25 9.21 5.52
N GLY A 183 -11.81 8.23 6.33
CA GLY A 183 -10.40 7.90 6.49
C GLY A 183 -9.75 7.47 5.17
N ARG A 184 -10.46 6.71 4.32
CA ARG A 184 -10.00 6.32 2.98
C ARG A 184 -10.04 7.47 1.96
N GLN A 185 -10.94 8.43 2.10
CA GLN A 185 -11.13 9.54 1.18
C GLN A 185 -10.34 10.80 1.53
N ARG A 186 -9.85 10.92 2.77
CA ARG A 186 -9.08 12.08 3.21
C ARG A 186 -7.70 12.03 2.54
N LYS A 187 -7.54 12.75 1.43
CA LYS A 187 -6.22 12.99 0.84
C LYS A 187 -5.36 13.70 1.88
N PHE A 188 -4.33 13.02 2.37
CA PHE A 188 -3.35 13.59 3.30
C PHE A 188 -2.43 14.56 2.59
N LEU A 189 -2.09 14.32 1.32
CA LEU A 189 -1.11 15.13 0.58
C LEU A 189 -1.44 16.66 0.60
N PRO A 190 -2.67 17.11 0.30
CA PRO A 190 -3.02 18.54 0.40
C PRO A 190 -3.08 19.09 1.83
N LEU A 191 -3.17 18.23 2.85
CA LEU A 191 -3.18 18.64 4.26
C LEU A 191 -1.74 18.84 4.76
N VAL A 192 -0.85 17.92 4.40
CA VAL A 192 0.53 17.90 4.89
C VAL A 192 1.44 18.81 4.06
N ALA A 193 1.14 19.04 2.79
CA ALA A 193 2.02 19.74 1.86
C ALA A 193 1.26 20.71 0.95
N GLU A 194 1.97 21.69 0.42
CA GLU A 194 1.45 22.67 -0.53
C GLU A 194 2.15 22.53 -1.88
N SER A 195 1.45 22.77 -2.98
CA SER A 195 2.10 22.76 -4.30
C SER A 195 3.13 23.89 -4.36
N LEU A 196 4.39 23.53 -4.60
CA LEU A 196 5.48 24.49 -4.72
C LEU A 196 5.28 25.32 -6.00
N THR A 197 4.84 26.55 -5.81
CA THR A 197 4.70 27.55 -6.89
C THR A 197 5.92 28.46 -6.85
N PRO A 198 6.71 28.57 -7.93
CA PRO A 198 7.91 29.41 -7.93
C PRO A 198 7.52 30.89 -7.84
N ALA A 199 7.52 31.45 -6.63
CA ALA A 199 7.18 32.86 -6.40
C ALA A 199 8.35 33.82 -6.70
N ARG A 200 9.59 33.31 -6.67
CA ARG A 200 10.81 34.10 -6.87
C ARG A 200 11.18 34.21 -8.36
N PRO A 201 11.94 35.25 -8.75
CA PRO A 201 12.56 35.31 -10.08
C PRO A 201 13.56 34.16 -10.30
N ARG A 202 14.00 33.98 -11.55
CA ARG A 202 14.96 32.94 -11.95
C ARG A 202 16.22 32.97 -11.08
N THR A 203 16.65 31.81 -10.60
CA THR A 203 17.87 31.68 -9.81
C THR A 203 19.07 31.64 -10.75
N PHE A 204 20.14 32.38 -10.40
CA PHE A 204 21.36 32.49 -11.20
C PHE A 204 22.48 31.63 -10.62
N GLY A 205 23.34 31.07 -11.47
CA GLY A 205 24.55 30.35 -11.04
C GLY A 205 24.29 28.95 -10.48
N LEU A 206 23.13 28.37 -10.80
CA LEU A 206 22.73 27.02 -10.38
C LEU A 206 22.54 26.07 -11.58
N GLU A 207 23.10 26.41 -12.75
CA GLU A 207 22.89 25.68 -13.99
C GLU A 207 23.37 24.22 -13.89
N GLU A 208 24.59 24.00 -13.40
CA GLU A 208 25.14 22.65 -13.25
C GLU A 208 24.38 21.80 -12.22
N PRO A 209 24.14 22.26 -10.97
CA PRO A 209 23.30 21.52 -10.01
C PRO A 209 21.89 21.23 -10.53
N LEU A 210 21.30 22.16 -11.28
CA LEU A 210 19.97 21.99 -11.86
C LEU A 210 19.96 20.89 -12.92
N GLU A 211 20.95 20.86 -13.79
CA GLU A 211 21.08 19.78 -14.76
C GLU A 211 21.27 18.41 -14.08
N GLN A 212 22.06 18.34 -13.02
CA GLN A 212 22.22 17.12 -12.23
C GLN A 212 20.87 16.68 -11.61
N MET A 213 20.11 17.63 -11.07
CA MET A 213 18.79 17.38 -10.49
C MET A 213 17.78 16.91 -11.54
N ILE A 214 17.76 17.53 -12.72
CA ILE A 214 16.93 17.10 -13.86
C ILE A 214 17.33 15.68 -14.27
N ARG A 215 18.62 15.38 -14.43
CA ARG A 215 19.09 14.03 -14.78
C ARG A 215 18.65 12.98 -13.75
N ALA A 216 18.77 13.28 -12.46
CA ALA A 216 18.35 12.38 -11.38
C ALA A 216 16.83 12.17 -11.33
N ALA A 217 16.06 13.16 -11.77
CA ALA A 217 14.60 13.12 -11.79
C ALA A 217 14.00 12.38 -12.99
N ARG A 218 14.77 12.15 -14.07
CA ARG A 218 14.28 11.58 -15.33
C ARG A 218 14.26 10.05 -15.36
N GLY A 219 13.32 9.53 -16.16
CA GLY A 219 13.26 8.12 -16.54
C GLY A 219 12.61 7.18 -15.52
N LYS A 220 12.64 5.88 -15.83
CA LYS A 220 12.05 4.80 -15.02
C LYS A 220 12.76 4.59 -13.67
N TYR A 221 13.98 5.09 -13.54
CA TYR A 221 14.84 4.93 -12.37
C TYR A 221 15.00 6.23 -11.59
N ALA A 222 14.04 7.16 -11.69
CA ALA A 222 14.03 8.38 -10.87
C ALA A 222 14.18 7.99 -9.39
N ARG A 223 15.11 8.65 -8.69
CA ARG A 223 15.37 8.42 -7.27
C ARG A 223 15.08 9.67 -6.47
N SER A 224 14.86 9.51 -5.18
CA SER A 224 14.88 10.62 -4.23
C SER A 224 16.21 11.38 -4.31
N ILE A 225 16.18 12.69 -4.10
CA ILE A 225 17.31 13.59 -4.28
C ILE A 225 17.67 14.23 -2.93
N LEU A 226 18.96 14.18 -2.58
CA LEU A 226 19.50 14.81 -1.38
C LEU A 226 20.44 15.95 -1.78
N LEU A 227 20.06 17.19 -1.45
CA LEU A 227 20.88 18.38 -1.66
C LEU A 227 21.79 18.59 -0.46
N VAL A 228 23.10 18.50 -0.64
CA VAL A 228 24.08 18.64 0.44
C VAL A 228 24.93 19.88 0.21
N GLY A 229 25.06 20.72 1.23
CA GLY A 229 25.97 21.85 1.17
C GLY A 229 25.74 22.85 2.30
N PRO A 230 26.58 23.90 2.39
CA PRO A 230 26.47 24.90 3.45
C PRO A 230 25.09 25.56 3.54
N SER A 231 24.70 25.99 4.74
CA SER A 231 23.44 26.74 4.92
C SER A 231 23.52 28.09 4.19
N GLY A 232 22.56 28.36 3.29
CA GLY A 232 22.53 29.58 2.47
C GLY A 232 23.24 29.49 1.11
N VAL A 233 23.72 28.31 0.70
CA VAL A 233 24.33 28.09 -0.63
C VAL A 233 23.33 28.13 -1.79
N GLY A 234 22.03 28.05 -1.51
CA GLY A 234 20.97 28.10 -2.52
C GLY A 234 20.26 26.77 -2.77
N LYS A 235 20.37 25.78 -1.88
CA LYS A 235 19.65 24.49 -1.97
C LYS A 235 18.15 24.67 -2.21
N SER A 236 17.47 25.50 -1.42
CA SER A 236 16.02 25.71 -1.62
C SER A 236 15.70 26.43 -2.92
N ALA A 237 16.57 27.35 -3.33
CA ALA A 237 16.44 28.06 -4.60
C ALA A 237 16.65 27.12 -5.80
N LEU A 238 17.45 26.06 -5.65
CA LEU A 238 17.59 24.98 -6.64
C LEU A 238 16.29 24.19 -6.79
N VAL A 239 15.62 23.86 -5.69
CA VAL A 239 14.32 23.15 -5.73
C VAL A 239 13.23 24.01 -6.37
N GLU A 240 13.18 25.30 -6.04
CA GLU A 240 12.28 26.27 -6.68
C GLU A 240 12.55 26.37 -8.21
N GLU A 241 13.82 26.43 -8.62
CA GLU A 241 14.21 26.46 -10.03
C GLU A 241 13.85 25.15 -10.76
N PHE A 242 14.05 24.01 -10.10
CA PHE A 242 13.62 22.70 -10.61
C PHE A 242 12.10 22.65 -10.79
N ALA A 243 11.33 23.08 -9.80
CA ALA A 243 9.87 23.11 -9.90
C ALA A 243 9.39 24.02 -11.06
N ARG A 244 10.11 25.12 -11.35
CA ARG A 244 9.83 26.01 -12.47
C ARG A 244 10.17 25.36 -13.83
N THR A 245 11.38 24.83 -13.95
CA THR A 245 11.92 24.33 -15.23
C THR A 245 11.39 22.95 -15.62
N ARG A 246 10.99 22.10 -14.66
CA ARG A 246 10.43 20.77 -14.95
C ARG A 246 9.24 20.84 -15.90
N ALA A 247 8.44 21.93 -15.84
CA ALA A 247 7.24 22.09 -16.65
C ALA A 247 7.56 22.13 -18.16
N ALA A 248 8.79 22.48 -18.53
CA ALA A 248 9.27 22.45 -19.91
C ALA A 248 9.72 21.06 -20.40
N HIS A 249 9.72 20.05 -19.52
CA HIS A 249 10.14 18.68 -19.84
C HIS A 249 8.92 17.75 -19.80
N ALA A 250 8.53 17.18 -20.94
CA ALA A 250 7.30 16.40 -21.08
C ALA A 250 7.21 15.19 -20.12
N ASP A 251 8.34 14.60 -19.76
CA ASP A 251 8.45 13.47 -18.83
C ASP A 251 8.38 13.87 -17.34
N LEU A 252 8.67 15.13 -17.02
CA LEU A 252 8.65 15.67 -15.65
C LEU A 252 7.45 16.60 -15.38
N ALA A 253 6.84 17.15 -16.44
CA ALA A 253 5.71 18.06 -16.35
C ALA A 253 4.51 17.48 -15.57
N PRO A 254 4.14 16.19 -15.69
CA PRO A 254 3.03 15.61 -14.94
C PRO A 254 3.28 15.50 -13.43
N LYS A 255 4.55 15.44 -12.99
CA LYS A 255 4.90 15.27 -11.58
C LYS A 255 4.98 16.62 -10.87
N ALA A 256 3.98 16.95 -10.07
CA ALA A 256 4.00 18.13 -9.21
C ALA A 256 5.10 18.03 -8.13
N VAL A 257 5.54 19.18 -7.62
CA VAL A 257 6.44 19.26 -6.46
C VAL A 257 5.62 19.81 -5.29
N TRP A 258 5.55 19.07 -4.20
CA TRP A 258 4.82 19.41 -2.99
C TRP A 258 5.80 19.77 -1.89
N GLU A 259 5.71 20.96 -1.32
CA GLU A 259 6.58 21.41 -0.23
C GLU A 259 5.95 21.16 1.14
N THR A 260 6.77 20.68 2.09
CA THR A 260 6.41 20.55 3.50
C THR A 260 7.63 20.65 4.42
N THR A 261 7.38 20.60 5.74
CA THR A 261 8.38 20.48 6.79
C THR A 261 8.06 19.27 7.66
N ALA A 262 9.07 18.69 8.31
CA ALA A 262 8.87 17.59 9.24
C ALA A 262 7.85 17.94 10.34
N ALA A 263 7.91 19.18 10.86
CA ALA A 263 6.96 19.71 11.84
C ALA A 263 5.52 19.78 11.31
N ARG A 264 5.31 20.22 10.06
CA ARG A 264 3.98 20.25 9.44
C ARG A 264 3.45 18.84 9.22
N MET A 265 4.28 17.93 8.73
CA MET A 265 3.91 16.52 8.53
C MET A 265 3.41 15.90 9.83
N ILE A 266 4.19 15.96 10.91
CA ILE A 266 3.78 15.37 12.19
C ILE A 266 2.51 16.02 12.73
N GLN A 267 2.39 17.35 12.66
CA GLN A 267 1.22 18.07 13.14
C GLN A 267 -0.07 17.65 12.41
N LYS A 268 0.01 17.41 11.10
CA LYS A 268 -1.15 17.11 10.25
C LYS A 268 -1.49 15.62 10.19
N LEU A 269 -0.52 14.76 10.47
CA LEU A 269 -0.68 13.30 10.46
C LEU A 269 -1.05 12.72 11.83
N ILE A 270 -0.77 13.42 12.94
CA ILE A 270 -1.13 12.92 14.27
C ILE A 270 -2.66 12.75 14.41
N GLY A 271 -3.07 11.54 14.75
CA GLY A 271 -4.46 11.18 15.04
C GLY A 271 -4.57 10.25 16.26
N PRO A 272 -5.78 9.72 16.53
CA PRO A 272 -6.03 8.84 17.67
C PRO A 272 -5.16 7.56 17.68
N SER A 273 -4.81 7.05 16.50
CA SER A 273 -3.95 5.86 16.31
C SER A 273 -2.46 6.19 16.18
N GLY A 274 -2.05 7.46 16.35
CA GLY A 274 -0.70 7.93 16.05
C GLY A 274 -0.59 8.52 14.65
N TRP A 275 0.64 8.61 14.13
CA TRP A 275 0.93 9.25 12.83
C TRP A 275 1.38 8.25 11.75
N GLN A 276 1.73 7.02 12.12
CA GLN A 276 2.30 6.01 11.22
C GLN A 276 1.30 5.56 10.15
N GLU A 277 0.07 5.20 10.55
CA GLU A 277 -0.96 4.79 9.59
C GLU A 277 -1.33 5.92 8.61
N PRO A 278 -1.52 7.18 9.05
CA PRO A 278 -1.64 8.32 8.14
C PRO A 278 -0.44 8.53 7.22
N LEU A 279 0.80 8.30 7.70
CA LEU A 279 2.00 8.40 6.87
C LEU A 279 2.04 7.30 5.78
N ASP A 280 1.66 6.06 6.11
CA ASP A 280 1.57 4.98 5.13
C ASP A 280 0.56 5.33 4.03
N ARG A 281 -0.58 5.91 4.41
CA ARG A 281 -1.58 6.40 3.44
C ARG A 281 -1.04 7.54 2.58
N LEU A 282 -0.32 8.50 3.17
CA LEU A 282 0.36 9.57 2.41
C LEU A 282 1.35 8.99 1.40
N CYS A 283 2.09 7.93 1.74
CA CYS A 283 3.01 7.27 0.82
C CYS A 283 2.27 6.62 -0.36
N LEU A 284 1.12 5.98 -0.10
CA LEU A 284 0.26 5.43 -1.15
C LEU A 284 -0.29 6.53 -2.07
N GLU A 285 -0.74 7.67 -1.50
CA GLU A 285 -1.19 8.82 -2.29
C GLU A 285 -0.09 9.38 -3.18
N LEU A 286 1.13 9.55 -2.65
CA LEU A 286 2.28 10.04 -3.43
C LEU A 286 2.67 9.09 -4.56
N ARG A 287 2.55 7.78 -4.34
CA ARG A 287 2.78 6.75 -5.35
C ARG A 287 1.73 6.80 -6.46
N ASP A 288 0.46 6.90 -6.08
CA ASP A 288 -0.68 6.78 -6.99
C ASP A 288 -0.94 8.09 -7.77
N ASP A 289 -0.91 9.24 -7.10
CA ASP A 289 -1.06 10.57 -7.74
C ASP A 289 0.21 10.95 -8.53
N GLY A 290 1.37 10.43 -8.12
CA GLY A 290 2.67 10.76 -8.68
C GLY A 290 3.14 12.17 -8.31
N GLY A 291 4.45 12.34 -8.09
CA GLY A 291 5.00 13.64 -7.75
C GLY A 291 6.28 13.55 -6.93
N TRP A 292 6.78 14.72 -6.55
CA TRP A 292 7.91 14.89 -5.64
C TRP A 292 7.41 15.50 -4.33
N LEU A 293 7.76 14.91 -3.20
CA LEU A 293 7.61 15.55 -1.90
C LEU A 293 8.93 16.22 -1.54
N TYR A 294 8.94 17.54 -1.42
CA TYR A 294 10.07 18.32 -0.95
C TYR A 294 9.93 18.57 0.57
N VAL A 295 10.80 17.95 1.36
CA VAL A 295 10.90 18.17 2.81
C VAL A 295 12.18 18.94 3.09
N ARG A 296 12.06 20.14 3.65
CA ARG A 296 13.18 21.11 3.76
C ARG A 296 14.44 20.58 4.44
N SER A 297 14.31 19.75 5.47
CA SER A 297 15.45 19.26 6.24
C SER A 297 15.31 17.75 6.43
N LEU A 298 16.32 17.00 5.98
CA LEU A 298 16.36 15.56 6.22
C LEU A 298 16.60 15.28 7.71
N ALA A 299 17.46 16.07 8.35
CA ALA A 299 17.76 15.91 9.77
C ALA A 299 16.49 16.03 10.63
N ASP A 300 15.61 16.98 10.32
CA ASP A 300 14.36 17.18 11.08
C ASP A 300 13.42 15.96 11.01
N LEU A 301 13.43 15.21 9.91
CA LEU A 301 12.63 13.97 9.78
C LEU A 301 13.09 12.88 10.76
N PHE A 302 14.34 12.91 11.19
CA PHE A 302 14.84 12.00 12.22
C PHE A 302 14.50 12.46 13.64
N GLU A 303 14.15 13.73 13.84
CA GLU A 303 13.80 14.29 15.15
C GLU A 303 12.30 14.23 15.46
N VAL A 304 11.44 14.06 14.44
CA VAL A 304 9.98 13.99 14.62
C VAL A 304 9.45 12.56 14.61
N GLY A 305 8.31 12.37 15.29
CA GLY A 305 7.56 11.11 15.33
C GLY A 305 7.84 10.23 16.56
N GLN A 306 8.90 10.53 17.29
CA GLN A 306 9.26 9.81 18.51
C GLN A 306 8.46 10.35 19.71
N TYR A 307 7.85 9.46 20.50
CA TYR A 307 7.12 9.81 21.72
C TYR A 307 7.16 8.64 22.73
N SER A 308 6.68 8.84 23.96
CA SER A 308 6.66 7.77 24.98
C SER A 308 5.87 6.55 24.50
N GLY A 309 6.57 5.44 24.25
CA GLY A 309 6.01 4.21 23.67
C GLY A 309 6.20 4.03 22.16
N ASN A 310 6.85 4.98 21.47
CA ASN A 310 7.24 4.85 20.06
C ASN A 310 8.59 5.54 19.80
N GLU A 311 9.63 4.74 19.57
CA GLU A 311 10.99 5.24 19.29
C GLU A 311 11.25 5.46 17.79
N VAL A 312 10.29 5.14 16.92
CA VAL A 312 10.46 5.24 15.47
C VAL A 312 10.31 6.70 15.04
N SER A 313 11.30 7.23 14.32
CA SER A 313 11.21 8.55 13.69
C SER A 313 10.46 8.49 12.35
N MET A 314 9.96 9.63 11.86
CA MET A 314 9.34 9.69 10.53
C MET A 314 10.30 9.26 9.41
N ALA A 315 11.58 9.62 9.50
CA ALA A 315 12.60 9.13 8.57
C ALA A 315 12.68 7.59 8.55
N ALA A 316 12.75 6.96 9.72
CA ALA A 316 12.79 5.50 9.81
C ALA A 316 11.53 4.84 9.22
N ALA A 317 10.35 5.43 9.46
CA ALA A 317 9.09 4.95 8.89
C ALA A 317 9.01 5.13 7.36
N LEU A 318 9.63 6.17 6.79
CA LEU A 318 9.66 6.41 5.33
C LEU A 318 10.61 5.47 4.58
N ARG A 319 11.58 4.85 5.26
CA ARG A 319 12.62 4.01 4.65
C ARG A 319 12.06 2.97 3.66
N PRO A 320 11.05 2.15 3.99
CA PRO A 320 10.57 1.11 3.09
C PRO A 320 9.94 1.68 1.81
N ALA A 321 9.27 2.83 1.90
CA ALA A 321 8.66 3.50 0.73
C ALA A 321 9.73 4.10 -0.19
N LEU A 322 10.82 4.62 0.38
CA LEU A 322 11.98 5.11 -0.36
C LEU A 322 12.75 3.97 -1.05
N GLU A 323 12.97 2.85 -0.37
CA GLU A 323 13.66 1.67 -0.91
C GLU A 323 12.91 1.06 -2.11
N ARG A 324 11.57 1.05 -2.06
CA ARG A 324 10.72 0.59 -3.17
C ARG A 324 10.57 1.61 -4.30
N GLY A 325 11.01 2.85 -4.10
CA GLY A 325 10.79 3.95 -5.04
C GLY A 325 9.32 4.36 -5.18
N GLU A 326 8.48 4.06 -4.18
CA GLU A 326 7.06 4.46 -4.16
C GLU A 326 6.91 5.96 -3.89
N VAL A 327 7.87 6.55 -3.18
CA VAL A 327 7.91 7.98 -2.85
C VAL A 327 9.19 8.59 -3.40
N LEU A 328 9.05 9.70 -4.12
CA LEU A 328 10.17 10.51 -4.60
C LEU A 328 10.32 11.73 -3.67
N LEU A 329 11.36 11.72 -2.87
CA LEU A 329 11.65 12.76 -1.88
C LEU A 329 12.75 13.70 -2.41
N ILE A 330 12.57 15.01 -2.26
CA ILE A 330 13.65 16.00 -2.36
C ILE A 330 13.89 16.51 -0.95
N THR A 331 15.14 16.60 -0.51
CA THR A 331 15.44 17.12 0.82
C THR A 331 16.82 17.76 0.89
N GLU A 332 17.07 18.55 1.92
CA GLU A 332 18.32 19.26 2.11
C GLU A 332 19.04 18.85 3.39
N CYS A 333 20.35 18.98 3.36
CA CYS A 333 21.22 18.70 4.50
C CYS A 333 22.52 19.53 4.41
N THR A 334 23.18 19.78 5.53
CA THR A 334 24.58 20.21 5.56
C THR A 334 25.53 19.00 5.61
N GLU A 335 26.82 19.22 5.36
CA GLU A 335 27.80 18.12 5.40
C GLU A 335 27.95 17.56 6.83
N GLU A 336 27.85 18.42 7.84
CA GLU A 336 27.88 18.02 9.25
C GLU A 336 26.66 17.18 9.62
N GLU A 337 25.48 17.54 9.13
CA GLU A 337 24.25 16.78 9.34
C GLU A 337 24.31 15.42 8.65
N VAL A 338 24.78 15.35 7.39
CA VAL A 338 25.00 14.06 6.69
C VAL A 338 25.91 13.15 7.51
N SER A 339 27.04 13.68 8.00
CA SER A 339 27.99 12.92 8.81
C SER A 339 27.35 12.34 10.08
N ARG A 340 26.46 13.11 10.74
CA ARG A 340 25.71 12.65 11.92
C ARG A 340 24.66 11.60 11.54
N LEU A 341 23.98 11.80 10.42
CA LEU A 341 22.96 10.88 9.93
C LEU A 341 23.55 9.52 9.53
N ASP A 342 24.72 9.50 8.88
CA ASP A 342 25.38 8.25 8.50
C ASP A 342 25.79 7.40 9.71
N VAL A 343 26.15 8.04 10.83
CA VAL A 343 26.41 7.35 12.10
C VAL A 343 25.12 6.84 12.74
N ARG A 344 24.07 7.68 12.77
CA ARG A 344 22.78 7.36 13.41
C ARG A 344 21.97 6.31 12.65
N ALA A 345 21.97 6.38 11.32
CA ALA A 345 21.18 5.54 10.43
C ALA A 345 22.00 5.11 9.19
N PRO A 346 22.91 4.14 9.34
CA PRO A 346 23.78 3.69 8.26
C PRO A 346 23.00 3.27 7.00
N GLY A 347 23.45 3.78 5.85
CA GLY A 347 22.87 3.47 4.55
C GLY A 347 21.55 4.18 4.24
N TYR A 348 21.10 5.14 5.06
CA TYR A 348 19.90 5.92 4.73
C TYR A 348 20.14 6.91 3.58
N THR A 349 21.31 7.56 3.58
CA THR A 349 21.71 8.52 2.53
C THR A 349 21.90 7.86 1.17
N SER A 350 22.20 6.55 1.11
CA SER A 350 22.33 5.80 -0.15
C SER A 350 21.00 5.56 -0.88
N LEU A 351 19.87 5.83 -0.21
CA LEU A 351 18.53 5.83 -0.81
C LEU A 351 18.31 7.03 -1.75
N PHE A 352 19.23 8.01 -1.73
CA PHE A 352 19.13 9.25 -2.48
C PHE A 352 20.23 9.36 -3.54
N THR A 353 19.94 10.11 -4.60
CA THR A 353 20.96 10.71 -5.45
C THR A 353 21.42 12.01 -4.81
N THR A 354 22.66 12.00 -4.32
CA THR A 354 23.27 13.15 -3.64
C THR A 354 23.80 14.16 -4.64
N ILE A 355 23.35 15.41 -4.53
CA ILE A 355 23.86 16.56 -5.28
C ILE A 355 24.55 17.49 -4.28
N ARG A 356 25.87 17.64 -4.42
CA ARG A 356 26.67 18.51 -3.55
C ARG A 356 26.78 19.91 -4.13
N MET A 357 26.52 20.91 -3.30
CA MET A 357 26.59 22.33 -3.63
C MET A 357 27.68 23.00 -2.82
N ALA A 358 28.62 23.63 -3.52
CA ALA A 358 29.64 24.48 -2.93
C ALA A 358 29.23 25.96 -3.07
N PRO A 359 29.73 26.84 -2.19
CA PRO A 359 29.64 28.28 -2.42
C PRO A 359 30.22 28.66 -3.79
N PRO A 360 29.58 29.58 -4.54
CA PRO A 360 30.11 30.05 -5.81
C PRO A 360 31.45 30.74 -5.63
N ASP A 361 32.26 30.75 -6.68
CA ASP A 361 33.50 31.50 -6.72
C ASP A 361 33.26 33.02 -6.65
N ASP A 362 34.32 33.80 -6.44
CA ASP A 362 34.21 35.24 -6.21
C ASP A 362 33.49 36.00 -7.34
N PRO A 363 33.82 35.78 -8.63
CA PRO A 363 33.11 36.43 -9.73
C PRO A 363 31.64 36.01 -9.84
N ALA A 364 31.33 34.72 -9.70
CA ALA A 364 29.95 34.26 -9.76
C ALA A 364 29.14 34.75 -8.56
N LEU A 365 29.72 34.76 -7.36
CA LEU A 365 29.10 35.26 -6.14
C LEU A 365 28.71 36.74 -6.27
N ASP A 366 29.64 37.58 -6.71
CA ASP A 366 29.37 39.00 -6.96
C ASP A 366 28.28 39.19 -8.03
N SER A 367 28.34 38.44 -9.13
CA SER A 367 27.30 38.47 -10.17
C SER A 367 25.93 38.04 -9.64
N ILE A 368 25.85 36.98 -8.82
CA ILE A 368 24.59 36.48 -8.27
C ILE A 368 23.97 37.52 -7.35
N VAL A 369 24.76 38.12 -6.46
CA VAL A 369 24.25 39.11 -5.50
C VAL A 369 23.74 40.36 -6.22
N ARG A 370 24.47 40.87 -7.24
CA ARG A 370 24.05 42.03 -8.04
C ARG A 370 22.74 41.79 -8.77
N LYS A 371 22.61 40.64 -9.43
CA LYS A 371 21.37 40.28 -10.15
C LYS A 371 20.20 40.06 -9.21
N ARG A 372 20.45 39.55 -8.00
CA ARG A 372 19.39 39.28 -7.03
C ARG A 372 18.93 40.53 -6.27
N VAL A 373 19.83 41.48 -6.05
CA VAL A 373 19.59 42.75 -5.35
C VAL A 373 19.92 43.91 -6.30
N GLU A 374 19.14 44.06 -7.37
CA GLU A 374 19.39 45.04 -8.45
C GLU A 374 19.48 46.49 -7.97
N ILE A 375 18.86 46.81 -6.83
CA ILE A 375 18.84 48.15 -6.22
C ILE A 375 20.19 48.45 -5.53
N ALA A 376 20.97 47.44 -5.16
CA ALA A 376 22.23 47.63 -4.45
C ALA A 376 23.30 48.18 -5.41
N ARG A 377 23.98 49.25 -4.98
CA ARG A 377 25.10 49.80 -5.73
C ARG A 377 26.25 48.78 -5.84
N PRO A 378 26.97 48.75 -6.98
CA PRO A 378 28.15 47.94 -7.19
C PRO A 378 29.18 47.88 -6.07
N ASP A 379 29.52 49.03 -5.52
CA ASP A 379 30.51 49.18 -4.46
C ASP A 379 30.01 48.64 -3.11
N ALA A 380 28.72 48.82 -2.82
CA ALA A 380 28.09 48.27 -1.63
C ALA A 380 28.09 46.73 -1.62
N VAL A 381 27.85 46.09 -2.78
CA VAL A 381 27.93 44.63 -2.93
C VAL A 381 29.36 44.14 -2.63
N THR A 382 30.36 44.76 -3.25
CA THR A 382 31.77 44.39 -3.06
C THR A 382 32.20 44.56 -1.61
N GLU A 383 31.85 45.67 -0.96
CA GLU A 383 32.18 45.89 0.46
C GLU A 383 31.43 44.93 1.40
N ALA A 384 30.16 44.64 1.14
CA ALA A 384 29.40 43.68 1.93
C ALA A 384 30.03 42.28 1.85
N LEU A 385 30.42 41.83 0.66
CA LEU A 385 31.14 40.57 0.47
C LEU A 385 32.47 40.56 1.22
N ARG A 386 33.28 41.62 1.10
CA ARG A 386 34.57 41.75 1.80
C ARG A 386 34.42 41.66 3.32
N LEU A 387 33.48 42.40 3.89
CA LEU A 387 33.23 42.41 5.34
C LEU A 387 32.69 41.06 5.83
N GLN A 388 31.73 40.47 5.12
CA GLN A 388 31.13 39.19 5.53
C GLN A 388 32.11 38.03 5.44
N ARG A 389 33.09 38.05 4.53
CA ARG A 389 34.19 37.06 4.54
C ARG A 389 35.06 37.21 5.77
N ARG A 390 35.40 38.44 6.14
CA ARG A 390 36.29 38.72 7.28
C ARG A 390 35.65 38.41 8.62
N TYR A 391 34.38 38.77 8.79
CA TYR A 391 33.71 38.76 10.10
C TYR A 391 32.64 37.66 10.24
N SER A 392 32.24 36.99 9.15
CA SER A 392 31.23 35.92 9.19
C SER A 392 31.57 34.77 8.24
N PRO A 393 32.74 34.10 8.39
CA PRO A 393 33.17 33.07 7.44
C PRO A 393 32.28 31.81 7.45
N TYR A 394 31.65 31.49 8.59
CA TYR A 394 30.86 30.26 8.77
C TYR A 394 29.40 30.34 8.29
N SER A 395 28.95 31.50 7.84
CA SER A 395 27.62 31.66 7.23
C SER A 395 27.73 31.45 5.71
N GLY A 396 26.78 30.77 5.07
CA GLY A 396 26.90 30.45 3.65
C GLY A 396 26.56 31.60 2.69
N PHE A 397 27.38 31.69 1.65
CA PHE A 397 27.16 32.50 0.46
C PHE A 397 26.40 31.70 -0.60
N PRO A 398 25.56 32.33 -1.45
CA PRO A 398 25.29 33.77 -1.52
C PRO A 398 24.22 34.27 -0.52
N GLY A 399 23.49 33.36 0.13
CA GLY A 399 22.25 33.69 0.84
C GLY A 399 22.40 34.70 1.97
N LYS A 400 23.50 34.67 2.73
CA LYS A 400 23.73 35.67 3.80
C LYS A 400 23.86 37.10 3.27
N THR A 401 24.54 37.27 2.12
CA THR A 401 24.78 38.59 1.52
C THR A 401 23.50 39.14 0.92
N VAL A 402 22.76 38.30 0.20
CA VAL A 402 21.46 38.65 -0.36
C VAL A 402 20.51 39.09 0.76
N ARG A 403 20.32 38.27 1.81
CA ARG A 403 19.42 38.61 2.93
C ARG A 403 19.85 39.89 3.65
N PHE A 404 21.15 40.07 3.87
CA PHE A 404 21.68 41.29 4.48
C PHE A 404 21.34 42.53 3.64
N LEU A 405 21.66 42.52 2.34
CA LEU A 405 21.40 43.66 1.47
C LEU A 405 19.90 43.91 1.27
N GLU A 406 19.08 42.86 1.13
CA GLU A 406 17.62 43.00 1.07
C GLU A 406 17.04 43.63 2.34
N SER A 407 17.58 43.28 3.51
CA SER A 407 17.14 43.87 4.79
C SER A 407 17.43 45.36 4.92
N LEU A 408 18.40 45.89 4.15
CA LEU A 408 18.74 47.31 4.12
C LEU A 408 17.89 48.11 3.14
N VAL A 409 17.15 47.46 2.23
CA VAL A 409 16.27 48.12 1.27
C VAL A 409 14.92 48.42 1.95
N PRO A 410 14.52 49.70 2.10
CA PRO A 410 13.25 50.05 2.72
C PRO A 410 12.06 49.46 1.95
N GLY A 411 11.14 48.79 2.66
CA GLY A 411 9.87 48.30 2.10
C GLY A 411 9.85 46.82 1.65
N ARG A 412 10.95 46.06 1.82
CA ARG A 412 10.95 44.59 1.69
C ARG A 412 11.26 43.93 3.02
N THR A 413 10.28 43.91 3.92
CA THR A 413 10.34 43.07 5.12
C THR A 413 10.38 41.62 4.67
N VAL A 414 11.47 40.92 5.00
CA VAL A 414 11.67 39.50 4.76
C VAL A 414 10.63 38.73 5.59
N ILE A 415 9.78 37.93 4.93
CA ILE A 415 8.99 36.85 5.54
C ILE A 415 9.78 35.55 5.38
#